data_AF-A0A7V4M473-F1
#
_entry.id   AF-A0A7V4M473-F1
#
_cell.length_a   1.000
_cell.length_b   1.000
_cell.length_c   1.000
_cell.angle_alpha   90.00
_cell.angle_beta   90.00
_cell.angle_gamma   90.00
#
_symmetry.space_group_name_H-M   'P 1'
#
loop_
_entity.id
_entity.type
_entity.pdbx_description
1 polymer ?
#
loop_
_entity_poly.entity_id
_entity_poly.type
_entity_poly.pdbx_seq_one_letter_code
_entity_poly.pdbx_strand_id
1 'polypeptide(L)'
;MARQAAPQAYQAVFQQPFEQQLTSLSQPTLILSGERDTLRASAEPAHSRLKNGRIRILLNAGPYLCEQNASEVAQILREFLISKTDEPKLEAN
;
A
#
# COMPACT_ATOMS: atom_id res chain seq x y z
N MET A 1 -13.14 31.20 1.99
CA MET A 1 -11.91 30.62 1.41
C MET A 1 -11.80 29.09 1.57
N ALA A 2 -12.38 28.44 2.59
CA ALA A 2 -12.25 26.98 2.78
C ALA A 2 -13.02 26.07 1.78
N ARG A 3 -14.11 26.53 1.16
CA ARG A 3 -14.96 25.72 0.25
C ARG A 3 -14.34 25.43 -1.13
N GLN A 4 -13.34 26.21 -1.57
CA GLN A 4 -12.67 26.03 -2.87
C GLN A 4 -11.39 25.16 -2.78
N ALA A 5 -10.89 24.89 -1.57
CA ALA A 5 -9.68 24.09 -1.37
C ALA A 5 -9.92 22.58 -1.52
N ALA A 6 -11.11 22.09 -1.18
CA ALA A 6 -11.44 20.66 -1.30
C ALA A 6 -11.40 20.15 -2.75
N PRO A 7 -12.00 20.82 -3.76
CA PRO A 7 -11.92 20.39 -5.15
C PRO A 7 -10.49 20.31 -5.70
N GLN A 8 -9.63 21.27 -5.34
CA GLN A 8 -8.23 21.30 -5.78
C GLN A 8 -7.41 20.19 -5.12
N ALA A 9 -7.65 19.88 -3.84
CA ALA A 9 -7.02 18.78 -3.16
C ALA A 9 -7.40 17.41 -3.77
N TYR A 10 -8.68 17.21 -4.11
CA TYR A 10 -9.11 16.01 -4.84
C TYR A 10 -8.50 15.95 -6.24
N GLN A 11 -8.46 17.08 -6.96
CA GLN A 11 -7.84 17.14 -8.28
C GLN A 11 -6.35 16.76 -8.24
N ALA A 12 -5.62 17.19 -7.20
CA ALA A 12 -4.22 16.82 -7.03
C ALA A 12 -4.01 15.30 -6.87
N VAL A 13 -4.93 14.61 -6.17
CA VAL A 13 -4.91 13.13 -6.05
C VAL A 13 -5.09 12.48 -7.42
N PHE A 14 -6.02 12.97 -8.25
CA PHE A 14 -6.25 12.42 -9.60
C PHE A 14 -5.09 12.72 -10.57
N GLN A 15 -4.36 13.81 -10.37
CA GLN A 15 -3.24 14.21 -11.21
C GLN A 15 -1.90 13.57 -10.77
N GLN A 16 -1.88 12.81 -9.68
CA GLN A 16 -0.68 12.17 -9.19
C GLN A 16 -0.20 11.10 -10.17
N PRO A 17 1.10 11.09 -10.57
CA PRO A 17 1.65 10.10 -11.48
C PRO A 17 1.93 8.77 -10.75
N PHE A 18 0.87 8.12 -10.25
CA PHE A 18 0.97 6.92 -9.41
C PHE A 18 1.79 5.80 -10.03
N GLU A 19 1.61 5.52 -11.33
CA GLU A 19 2.33 4.45 -12.00
C GLU A 19 3.84 4.70 -11.99
N GLN A 20 4.28 5.92 -12.31
CA GLN A 20 5.69 6.30 -12.28
C GLN A 20 6.26 6.22 -10.86
N GLN A 21 5.48 6.68 -9.87
CA GLN A 21 5.91 6.65 -8.48
C GLN A 21 6.06 5.24 -7.95
N LEU A 22 5.07 4.36 -8.16
CA LEU A 22 5.11 2.97 -7.70
C LEU A 22 6.25 2.18 -8.38
N THR A 23 6.44 2.35 -9.69
CA THR A 23 7.53 1.68 -10.44
C THR A 23 8.92 2.18 -10.05
N SER A 24 9.03 3.39 -9.51
CA SER A 24 10.29 3.95 -8.99
C SER A 24 10.71 3.36 -7.64
N LEU A 25 9.79 2.79 -6.86
CA LEU A 25 10.10 2.27 -5.53
C LEU A 25 10.98 1.01 -5.62
N SER A 26 12.12 1.03 -4.92
CA SER A 26 13.01 -0.13 -4.76
C SER A 26 12.94 -0.74 -3.36
N GLN A 27 12.47 0.00 -2.35
CA GLN A 27 12.30 -0.52 -0.99
C GLN A 27 11.18 -1.57 -0.91
N PRO A 28 11.24 -2.50 0.06
CA PRO A 28 10.09 -3.34 0.39
C PRO A 28 8.85 -2.47 0.62
N THR A 29 7.74 -2.83 -0.02
CA THR A 29 6.49 -2.07 0.07
C THR A 29 5.32 -3.01 0.36
N LEU A 30 4.50 -2.67 1.34
CA LEU A 30 3.28 -3.43 1.67
C LEU A 30 2.05 -2.65 1.24
N ILE A 31 1.17 -3.29 0.47
CA ILE A 31 -0.20 -2.84 0.24
C ILE A 31 -1.12 -3.63 1.18
N LEU A 32 -1.95 -2.90 1.92
CA LEU A 32 -2.94 -3.45 2.85
C LEU A 32 -4.32 -2.91 2.47
N SER A 33 -5.30 -3.79 2.29
CA SER A 33 -6.68 -3.38 1.94
C SER A 33 -7.70 -4.36 2.52
N GLY A 34 -8.89 -3.85 2.86
CA GLY A 34 -10.02 -4.70 3.26
C GLY A 34 -10.70 -5.29 2.04
N GLU A 35 -11.18 -6.54 2.13
CA GLU A 35 -11.93 -7.20 1.06
C GLU A 35 -13.14 -6.38 0.58
N ARG A 36 -13.79 -5.65 1.50
CA ARG A 36 -14.98 -4.83 1.25
C ARG A 36 -14.67 -3.34 1.16
N ASP A 37 -13.39 -2.98 1.03
CA ASP A 37 -12.96 -1.60 0.81
C ASP A 37 -13.45 -1.09 -0.55
N THR A 38 -14.00 0.12 -0.60
CA THR A 38 -14.49 0.73 -1.84
C THR A 38 -13.37 0.96 -2.86
N LEU A 39 -12.11 1.06 -2.41
CA LEU A 39 -10.92 1.21 -3.25
C LEU A 39 -10.17 -0.11 -3.46
N ARG A 40 -10.69 -1.24 -2.97
CA ARG A 40 -10.08 -2.57 -3.06
C ARG A 40 -9.62 -2.94 -4.47
N ALA A 41 -10.38 -2.56 -5.50
CA ALA A 41 -10.07 -2.83 -6.91
C ALA A 41 -8.75 -2.18 -7.38
N SER A 42 -8.24 -1.19 -6.64
CA SER A 42 -6.96 -0.52 -6.96
C SER A 42 -5.73 -1.27 -6.38
N ALA A 43 -5.93 -2.24 -5.48
CA ALA A 43 -4.85 -2.89 -4.75
C ALA A 43 -3.96 -3.78 -5.64
N GLU A 44 -4.52 -4.66 -6.48
CA GLU A 44 -3.72 -5.47 -7.41
C GLU A 44 -3.05 -4.65 -8.50
N PRO A 45 -3.71 -3.67 -9.15
CA PRO A 45 -3.05 -2.79 -10.10
C PRO A 45 -1.83 -2.10 -9.48
N ALA A 46 -1.96 -1.56 -8.26
CA ALA A 46 -0.84 -0.95 -7.56
C ALA A 46 0.26 -1.96 -7.21
N HIS A 47 -0.10 -3.15 -6.73
CA HIS A 47 0.85 -4.22 -6.40
C HIS A 47 1.65 -4.67 -7.63
N SER A 48 0.99 -4.80 -8.79
CA SER A 48 1.64 -5.20 -10.05
C SER A 48 2.73 -4.25 -10.52
N ARG A 49 2.75 -3.01 -10.01
CA ARG A 49 3.75 -1.98 -10.35
C ARG A 49 4.93 -1.94 -9.39
N LEU A 50 4.85 -2.61 -8.24
CA LEU A 50 5.91 -2.63 -7.25
C LEU A 50 6.95 -3.71 -7.56
N LYS A 51 8.24 -3.36 -7.53
CA LYS A 51 9.34 -4.32 -7.72
C LYS A 51 9.44 -5.30 -6.55
N ASN A 52 9.30 -4.78 -5.33
CA ASN A 52 9.43 -5.52 -4.06
C ASN A 52 8.13 -5.41 -3.24
N GLY A 53 7.00 -5.62 -3.91
CA GLY A 53 5.66 -5.46 -3.34
C GLY A 53 5.16 -6.71 -2.63
N ARG A 54 4.59 -6.54 -1.44
CA ARG A 54 3.71 -7.52 -0.80
C ARG A 54 2.29 -6.95 -0.76
N ILE A 55 1.29 -7.81 -0.86
CA ILE A 55 -0.11 -7.45 -0.71
C ILE A 55 -0.77 -8.31 0.37
N ARG A 56 -1.62 -7.69 1.18
CA ARG A 56 -2.46 -8.35 2.19
C ARG A 56 -3.87 -7.83 2.09
N ILE A 57 -4.82 -8.75 1.91
CA ILE A 57 -6.24 -8.45 1.86
C ILE A 57 -6.90 -9.04 3.11
N LEU A 58 -7.52 -8.19 3.93
CA LEU A 58 -8.21 -8.61 5.14
C LEU A 58 -9.65 -9.01 4.80
N LEU A 59 -9.99 -10.27 5.05
CA LEU A 59 -11.32 -10.80 4.78
C LEU A 59 -12.37 -10.08 5.65
N ASN A 60 -13.55 -9.83 5.06
CA ASN A 60 -14.68 -9.15 5.70
C ASN A 60 -14.42 -7.72 6.21
N ALA A 61 -13.26 -7.12 5.94
CA ALA A 61 -12.89 -5.79 6.41
C ALA A 61 -13.17 -4.69 5.38
N GLY A 62 -13.45 -3.47 5.86
CA GLY A 62 -13.76 -2.29 5.04
C GLY A 62 -12.62 -1.27 4.97
N PRO A 63 -12.89 0.00 4.57
CA PRO A 63 -11.86 1.01 4.33
C PRO A 63 -11.16 1.55 5.59
N TYR A 64 -11.71 1.31 6.79
CA TYR A 64 -11.20 1.82 8.07
C TYR A 64 -10.46 0.73 8.86
N LEU A 65 -9.49 0.08 8.21
CA LEU A 65 -8.77 -1.06 8.79
C LEU A 65 -8.05 -0.73 10.09
N CYS A 66 -7.45 0.47 10.18
CA CYS A 66 -6.68 0.89 11.34
C CYS A 66 -7.58 1.02 12.59
N GLU A 67 -8.83 1.39 12.41
CA GLU A 67 -9.82 1.57 13.47
C GLU A 67 -10.54 0.26 13.80
N GLN A 68 -10.93 -0.51 12.77
CA GLN A 68 -11.80 -1.69 12.93
C GLN A 68 -11.02 -2.99 13.13
N ASN A 69 -9.77 -3.06 12.67
CA ASN A 69 -8.93 -4.26 12.66
C ASN A 69 -7.54 -3.98 13.28
N ALA A 70 -7.45 -3.01 14.20
CA ALA A 70 -6.19 -2.48 14.73
C ALA A 70 -5.17 -3.56 15.15
N SER A 71 -5.61 -4.60 15.87
CA SER A 71 -4.74 -5.68 16.32
C SER A 71 -4.15 -6.49 15.16
N GLU A 72 -4.96 -6.83 14.16
CA GLU A 72 -4.53 -7.58 12.98
C GLU A 72 -3.60 -6.73 12.10
N VAL A 73 -3.95 -5.45 11.89
CA VAL A 73 -3.09 -4.49 11.19
C VAL A 73 -1.74 -4.35 11.89
N ALA A 74 -1.72 -4.20 13.22
CA ALA A 74 -0.49 -4.08 14.00
C ALA A 74 0.39 -5.33 13.90
N GLN A 75 -0.20 -6.52 13.86
CA GLN A 75 0.52 -7.75 13.64
C GLN A 75 1.15 -7.78 12.24
N ILE A 76 0.38 -7.47 11.19
CA ILE A 76 0.87 -7.45 9.81
C ILE A 76 2.02 -6.44 9.65
N LEU A 77 1.89 -5.25 10.23
CA LEU A 77 2.94 -4.24 10.22
C LEU A 77 4.19 -4.72 10.94
N ARG A 78 4.05 -5.36 12.11
CA ARG A 78 5.18 -5.93 12.85
C ARG A 78 5.91 -6.98 12.02
N GLU A 79 5.18 -7.89 11.39
CA GLU A 79 5.75 -8.92 10.52
C GLU A 79 6.50 -8.30 9.33
N PHE A 80 5.89 -7.30 8.68
CA PHE A 80 6.51 -6.63 7.54
C PHE A 80 7.79 -5.87 7.93
N LEU A 81 7.75 -5.09 9.01
CA LEU A 81 8.87 -4.24 9.43
C LEU A 81 10.05 -5.03 10.02
N ILE A 82 9.80 -6.21 10.58
CA ILE A 82 10.83 -7.04 11.22
C ILE A 82 11.36 -8.12 10.26
N SER A 83 10.63 -8.45 9.18
CA SER A 83 11.14 -9.38 8.18
C SER A 83 12.43 -8.82 7.56
N LYS A 84 13.57 -9.52 7.76
CA LYS A 84 14.84 -9.14 7.14
C LYS A 84 14.63 -9.08 5.63
N THR A 85 14.94 -7.94 5.02
CA THR A 85 15.15 -7.84 3.58
C THR A 85 16.23 -8.85 3.24
N ASP A 86 15.92 -9.88 2.46
CA ASP A 86 16.93 -10.82 1.98
C ASP A 86 18.02 -10.01 1.25
N GLU A 87 19.22 -9.95 1.84
CA GLU A 87 20.40 -9.43 1.17
C GLU A 87 20.66 -10.28 -0.08
N PRO A 88 21.07 -9.68 -1.22
CA PRO A 88 21.49 -10.46 -2.36
C PRO A 88 22.67 -11.34 -1.93
N LYS A 89 22.50 -12.66 -1.99
CA LYS A 89 23.60 -13.61 -1.83
C LYS A 89 24.64 -13.25 -2.90
N LEU A 90 25.79 -12.76 -2.46
CA LEU A 90 26.97 -12.64 -3.31
C LEU A 90 27.34 -14.07 -3.73
N GLU A 91 27.03 -14.46 -4.96
CA GLU A 91 27.62 -15.65 -5.55
C GLU A 91 29.08 -15.34 -5.83
N ALA A 92 29.96 -15.86 -4.98
CA ALA A 92 31.38 -15.92 -5.24
C ALA A 92 31.63 -16.98 -6.31
N ASN A 93 32.00 -16.54 -7.52
CA ASN A 93 32.73 -17.34 -8.50
C ASN A 93 34.20 -16.94 -8.46
#